data_AF-A0A519UIB6-F1
#
_entry.id   AF-A0A519UIB6-F1
#
_cell.length_a   1.000
_cell.length_b   1.000
_cell.length_c   1.000
_cell.angle_alpha   90.00
_cell.angle_beta   90.00
_cell.angle_gamma   90.00
#
_symmetry.space_group_name_H-M   'P 1'
#
loop_
_entity.id
_entity.type
_entity.pdbx_description
1 polymer ?
#
loop_
_entity_poly.entity_id
_entity_poly.type
_entity_poly.pdbx_seq_one_letter_code
_entity_poly.pdbx_strand_id
1 'polypeptide(L)'
;MHKHYLAAALLAAGLAAARPATAQNSYFFPTAKAEDFDPAIPTPEQFLGYPIGAHYTRSDQIVAYLRELDRVSDKVSTRVIGKTYE
;
A
#
# COMPACT_ATOMS: atom_id res chain seq x y z
N MET A 1 -26.25 -30.65 -20.92
CA MET A 1 -25.07 -29.87 -21.33
C MET A 1 -25.15 -28.38 -21.00
N HIS A 2 -26.30 -27.69 -21.11
CA HIS A 2 -26.41 -26.23 -20.90
C HIS A 2 -26.18 -25.71 -19.46
N LYS A 3 -26.42 -26.53 -18.43
CA LYS A 3 -26.27 -26.13 -17.00
C LYS A 3 -24.82 -25.86 -16.57
N HIS A 4 -23.84 -26.52 -17.17
CA HIS A 4 -22.42 -26.33 -16.83
C HIS A 4 -21.86 -25.02 -17.39
N TYR A 5 -22.36 -24.56 -18.54
CA TYR A 5 -21.96 -23.28 -19.13
C TYR A 5 -22.49 -22.09 -18.32
N LEU A 6 -23.69 -22.19 -17.74
CA LEU A 6 -24.24 -21.16 -16.85
C LEU A 6 -23.46 -21.05 -15.54
N ALA A 7 -23.09 -22.18 -14.94
CA ALA A 7 -22.25 -22.20 -13.74
C ALA A 7 -20.84 -21.65 -14.03
N ALA A 8 -20.23 -22.02 -15.17
CA ALA A 8 -18.94 -21.51 -15.59
C ALA A 8 -18.99 -20.00 -15.90
N ALA A 9 -20.07 -19.51 -16.52
CA ALA A 9 -20.27 -18.10 -16.80
C ALA A 9 -20.43 -17.27 -15.51
N LEU A 10 -21.15 -17.79 -14.50
CA LEU A 10 -21.28 -17.15 -13.19
C LEU A 10 -19.96 -17.13 -12.42
N LEU A 11 -19.18 -18.20 -12.50
CA LEU A 11 -17.85 -18.26 -11.87
C LEU A 11 -16.87 -17.29 -12.53
N ALA A 12 -16.88 -17.21 -13.87
CA ALA A 12 -16.06 -16.27 -14.65
C ALA A 12 -16.46 -14.81 -14.39
N ALA A 13 -17.76 -14.52 -14.28
CA ALA A 13 -18.26 -13.20 -13.91
C ALA A 13 -17.87 -12.80 -12.46
N GLY A 14 -17.84 -13.76 -11.54
CA GLY A 14 -17.39 -13.54 -10.16
C GLY A 14 -15.89 -13.21 -10.06
N LEU A 15 -15.04 -13.89 -10.82
CA LEU A 15 -13.61 -13.58 -10.88
C LEU A 15 -13.33 -12.19 -11.48
N ALA A 16 -14.13 -11.76 -12.46
CA ALA A 16 -14.00 -10.45 -13.08
C ALA A 16 -14.44 -9.28 -12.18
N ALA A 17 -15.16 -9.56 -11.09
CA ALA A 17 -15.68 -8.55 -10.16
C ALA A 17 -14.77 -8.28 -8.94
N ALA A 18 -13.64 -8.97 -8.81
CA ALA A 18 -12.69 -8.74 -7.73
C ALA A 18 -12.07 -7.35 -7.86
N ARG A 19 -12.51 -6.40 -7.02
CA ARG A 19 -11.90 -5.08 -6.92
C ARG A 19 -10.63 -5.19 -6.07
N PRO A 20 -9.47 -4.71 -6.55
CA PRO A 20 -8.29 -4.63 -5.71
C PRO A 20 -8.58 -3.71 -4.52
N ALA A 21 -8.09 -4.08 -3.34
CA ALA A 21 -8.08 -3.19 -2.20
C ALA A 21 -7.17 -1.99 -2.54
N THR A 22 -7.70 -0.78 -2.47
CA THR A 22 -6.97 0.47 -2.70
C THR A 22 -6.84 1.22 -1.38
N ALA A 23 -5.72 1.93 -1.18
CA ALA A 23 -5.56 2.81 -0.01
C ALA A 23 -6.71 3.83 0.08
N GLN A 24 -7.18 4.10 1.30
CA GLN A 24 -8.26 5.06 1.58
C GLN A 24 -7.76 6.51 1.61
N ASN A 25 -7.06 6.95 0.55
CA ASN A 25 -6.48 8.29 0.50
C ASN A 25 -7.53 9.39 0.65
N SER A 26 -8.72 9.23 0.07
CA SER A 26 -9.82 10.19 0.22
C SER A 26 -10.38 10.29 1.63
N TYR A 27 -10.23 9.25 2.46
CA TYR A 27 -10.63 9.28 3.86
C TYR A 27 -9.64 10.07 4.72
N PHE A 28 -8.33 9.82 4.52
CA PHE A 28 -7.27 10.48 5.29
C PHE A 28 -6.91 11.88 4.77
N PHE A 29 -7.09 12.13 3.48
CA PHE A 29 -6.73 13.35 2.78
C PHE A 29 -7.90 13.83 1.89
N PRO A 30 -9.05 14.20 2.48
CA PRO A 30 -10.30 14.45 1.74
C PRO A 30 -10.24 15.65 0.77
N THR A 31 -9.37 16.62 1.05
CA THR A 31 -9.22 17.84 0.23
C THR A 31 -7.86 17.93 -0.45
N ALA A 32 -6.95 16.99 -0.18
CA ALA A 32 -5.62 17.05 -0.74
C ALA A 32 -5.63 16.62 -2.21
N LYS A 33 -4.87 17.33 -3.02
CA LYS A 33 -4.62 17.03 -4.42
C LYS A 33 -3.20 16.48 -4.57
N ALA A 34 -2.92 15.85 -5.71
CA ALA A 34 -1.59 15.31 -5.98
C ALA A 34 -0.49 16.39 -5.91
N GLU A 35 -0.82 17.64 -6.23
CA GLU A 35 0.10 18.78 -6.17
C GLU A 35 0.55 19.14 -4.74
N ASP A 36 -0.26 18.77 -3.74
CA ASP A 36 -0.01 19.10 -2.34
C ASP A 36 1.09 18.22 -1.71
N PHE A 37 1.52 17.17 -2.44
CA PHE A 37 2.56 16.25 -2.01
C PHE A 37 3.84 16.48 -2.80
N ASP A 38 4.97 16.45 -2.10
CA ASP A 38 6.30 16.55 -2.72
C ASP A 38 6.58 15.27 -3.53
N PRO A 39 6.75 15.36 -4.87
CA PRO A 39 6.98 14.19 -5.71
C PRO A 39 8.34 13.53 -5.47
N ALA A 40 9.28 14.18 -4.77
CA ALA A 40 10.54 13.57 -4.35
C ALA A 40 10.36 12.59 -3.18
N ILE A 41 9.24 12.67 -2.46
CA ILE A 41 8.93 11.77 -1.35
C ILE A 41 8.14 10.57 -1.89
N PRO A 42 8.69 9.34 -1.81
CA PRO A 42 8.00 8.16 -2.31
C PRO A 42 6.78 7.86 -1.45
N THR A 43 5.67 7.46 -2.08
CA THR A 43 4.52 6.94 -1.34
C THR A 43 4.84 5.56 -0.76
N PRO A 44 4.08 5.10 0.25
CA PRO A 44 4.25 3.74 0.77
C PRO A 44 4.10 2.68 -0.32
N GLU A 45 3.16 2.86 -1.25
CA GLU A 45 2.92 1.89 -2.34
C GLU A 45 4.06 1.87 -3.36
N GLN A 46 4.66 3.03 -3.66
CA GLN A 46 5.84 3.11 -4.53
C GLN A 46 7.05 2.43 -3.90
N PHE A 47 7.25 2.59 -2.59
CA PHE A 47 8.36 1.95 -1.88
C PHE A 47 8.15 0.44 -1.70
N LEU A 48 6.94 0.02 -1.31
CA LEU A 48 6.62 -1.37 -0.99
C LEU A 48 6.34 -2.21 -2.25
N GLY A 49 5.95 -1.58 -3.36
CA GLY A 49 5.61 -2.25 -4.62
C GLY A 49 4.22 -2.89 -4.62
N TYR A 50 3.37 -2.59 -3.63
CA TYR A 50 1.99 -3.08 -3.56
C TYR A 50 1.06 -2.09 -2.85
N PRO A 51 -0.26 -2.14 -3.12
CA PRO A 51 -1.24 -1.26 -2.47
C PRO A 51 -1.35 -1.48 -0.97
N ILE A 52 -1.60 -0.41 -0.20
CA ILE A 52 -1.81 -0.55 1.24
C ILE A 52 -3.08 -1.37 1.51
N GLY A 53 -2.95 -2.36 2.40
CA GLY A 53 -4.04 -3.27 2.76
C GLY A 53 -4.19 -4.49 1.84
N ALA A 54 -3.38 -4.61 0.77
CA ALA A 54 -3.39 -5.80 -0.08
C ALA A 54 -2.94 -7.07 0.68
N HIS A 55 -2.01 -6.93 1.62
CA HIS A 55 -1.61 -7.97 2.57
C HIS A 55 -0.92 -7.35 3.80
N TYR A 56 -0.65 -8.19 4.80
CA TYR A 56 0.08 -7.78 5.99
C TYR A 56 1.49 -7.32 5.64
N THR A 57 1.80 -6.05 5.94
CA THR A 57 3.15 -5.51 5.78
C THR A 57 3.97 -5.87 7.00
N ARG A 58 5.12 -6.51 6.77
CA ARG A 58 6.04 -6.89 7.86
C ARG A 58 6.64 -5.65 8.52
N SER A 59 6.86 -5.73 9.83
CA SER A 59 7.42 -4.62 10.62
C SER A 59 8.77 -4.11 10.10
N ASP A 60 9.64 -4.97 9.58
CA ASP A 60 10.92 -4.55 9.01
C ASP A 60 10.76 -3.68 7.76
N GLN A 61 9.72 -3.91 6.94
CA GLN A 61 9.41 -3.09 5.78
C GLN A 61 8.86 -1.71 6.18
N ILE A 62 8.07 -1.66 7.26
CA ILE A 62 7.60 -0.39 7.84
C ILE A 62 8.80 0.43 8.34
N VAL A 63 9.72 -0.21 9.07
CA VAL A 63 10.94 0.45 9.55
C VAL A 63 11.81 0.91 8.37
N ALA A 64 11.93 0.09 7.31
CA ALA A 64 12.67 0.47 6.11
C ALA A 64 12.08 1.72 5.43
N TYR A 65 10.75 1.81 5.32
CA TYR A 65 10.10 2.99 4.77
C TYR A 65 10.28 4.24 5.66
N LEU A 66 10.19 4.11 6.99
CA LEU A 66 10.48 5.23 7.90
C LEU A 66 11.93 5.74 7.77
N ARG A 67 12.89 4.84 7.53
CA ARG A 67 14.28 5.22 7.24
C ARG A 67 14.43 5.88 5.88
N GLU A 68 13.67 5.46 4.88
CA GLU A 68 13.66 6.13 3.58
C GLU A 68 13.12 7.56 3.72
N LEU A 69 12.04 7.76 4.48
CA LEU A 69 11.51 9.10 4.74
C LEU A 69 12.52 10.02 5.44
N ASP A 70 13.25 9.52 6.43
CA ASP A 70 14.37 10.23 7.08
C ASP A 70 15.50 10.56 6.09
N ARG A 71 15.78 9.69 5.12
CA ARG A 71 16.79 9.91 4.09
C ARG A 71 16.40 10.99 3.09
N VAL A 72 15.12 11.12 2.75
CA VAL A 72 14.65 11.99 1.66
C VAL A 72 13.88 13.24 2.11
N SER A 73 13.55 13.36 3.40
CA SER A 73 12.72 14.45 3.91
C SER A 73 13.34 15.15 5.12
N ASP A 74 13.33 16.48 5.10
CA ASP A 74 13.70 17.29 6.26
C ASP A 74 12.65 17.24 7.40
N LYS A 75 11.51 16.55 7.19
CA LYS A 75 10.38 16.51 8.13
C LYS A 75 10.44 15.32 9.09
N VAL A 76 11.26 14.32 8.81
CA VAL A 76 11.30 13.05 9.56
C VAL A 76 12.74 12.79 10.00
N SER A 77 12.92 12.30 11.22
CA SER A 77 14.22 11.81 11.70
C SER A 77 14.08 10.50 12.45
N THR A 78 14.96 9.53 12.14
CA THR A 78 15.01 8.25 12.86
C THR A 78 16.29 8.12 13.68
N ARG A 79 16.17 7.62 14.92
CA ARG A 79 17.31 7.37 15.81
C ARG A 79 17.25 5.97 16.40
N VAL A 80 18.39 5.29 16.39
CA VAL A 80 18.56 4.02 17.11
C VAL A 80 18.82 4.32 18.59
N ILE A 81 17.96 3.82 19.47
CA ILE A 81 18.08 4.01 20.93
C ILE A 81 18.71 2.84 21.67
N GLY A 82 18.85 1.70 21.00
CA GLY A 82 19.39 0.47 21.57
C GLY A 82 19.49 -0.61 20.50
N LYS A 83 20.25 -1.66 20.82
CA LYS A 83 20.35 -2.87 20.00
C LYS A 83 20.14 -4.06 20.93
N THR A 84 19.32 -5.01 20.51
CA THR A 84 19.21 -6.32 21.14
C THR A 84 20.15 -7.29 20.44
N TYR A 85 20.58 -8.34 21.13
CA TYR A 85 21.19 -9.50 20.50
C TYR A 85 20.07 -10.52 20.28
N GLU A 86 19.87 -10.92 19.02
CA GLU A 86 19.04 -12.07 18.64
C GLU A 86 19.91 -13.12 17.95
#